data_AF-A0A3D5WLB5-F1
#
_entry.id   AF-A0A3D5WLB5-F1
#
_cell.length_a   1.000
_cell.length_b   1.000
_cell.length_c   1.000
_cell.angle_alpha   90.00
_cell.angle_beta   90.00
_cell.angle_gamma   90.00
#
_symmetry.space_group_name_H-M   'P 1'
#
loop_
_entity.id
_entity.type
_entity.pdbx_description
1 polymer ?
#
loop_
_entity_poly.entity_id
_entity_poly.type
_entity_poly.pdbx_seq_one_letter_code
_entity_poly.pdbx_strand_id
1 'polypeptide(L)'
;GEKYRDIAKAMGVEGTENMSQEEYRKAAVDAVKQLSKDVGIPTDLKDIVKKEDIPFLAQSAYDDACRPGNPKETSVEDITKLYESLL
;
A
#
# COMPACT_ATOMS: atom_id res chain seq x y z
N GLY A 1 -3.16 4.92 14.34
CA GLY A 1 -3.20 3.85 13.33
C GLY A 1 -3.81 2.57 13.86
N GLU A 2 -4.75 2.63 14.80
CA GLU A 2 -5.37 1.45 15.40
C GLU A 2 -6.23 0.65 14.41
N LYS A 3 -6.75 1.30 13.36
CA LYS A 3 -7.43 0.62 12.24
C LYS A 3 -6.62 -0.54 11.65
N TYR A 4 -5.28 -0.47 11.67
CA TYR A 4 -4.44 -1.55 11.17
C TYR A 4 -4.50 -2.79 12.07
N ARG A 5 -4.71 -2.63 13.37
CA ARG A 5 -4.95 -3.75 14.30
C ARG A 5 -6.22 -4.50 13.91
N ASP A 6 -7.30 -3.75 13.63
CA ASP A 6 -8.58 -4.34 13.21
C ASP A 6 -8.46 -5.03 11.85
N ILE A 7 -7.71 -4.44 10.90
CA ILE A 7 -7.40 -5.07 9.61
C ILE A 7 -6.62 -6.37 9.82
N ALA A 8 -5.52 -6.34 10.58
CA ALA A 8 -4.72 -7.53 10.86
C ALA A 8 -5.58 -8.66 11.45
N LYS A 9 -6.42 -8.33 12.45
CA LYS A 9 -7.36 -9.28 13.06
C LYS A 9 -8.35 -9.85 12.05
N ALA A 10 -8.96 -9.00 11.22
CA ALA A 10 -9.89 -9.42 10.18
C ALA A 10 -9.22 -10.29 9.09
N MET A 11 -7.92 -10.10 8.87
CA MET A 11 -7.10 -10.93 7.99
C MET A 11 -6.58 -12.22 8.66
N GLY A 12 -6.99 -12.52 9.89
CA GLY A 12 -6.63 -13.77 10.57
C GLY A 12 -5.30 -13.73 11.33
N VAL A 13 -4.70 -12.56 11.54
CA VAL A 13 -3.54 -12.42 12.42
C VAL A 13 -4.01 -12.59 13.88
N GLU A 14 -3.44 -13.55 14.59
CA GLU A 14 -3.75 -13.81 15.99
C GLU A 14 -2.96 -12.89 16.94
N GLY A 15 -3.51 -12.61 18.12
CA GLY A 15 -2.81 -11.88 19.19
C GLY A 15 -2.60 -10.38 18.95
N THR A 16 -3.31 -9.78 18.00
CA THR A 16 -3.16 -8.36 17.61
C THR A 16 -3.43 -7.36 18.74
N GLU A 17 -4.17 -7.76 19.78
CA GLU A 17 -4.45 -6.98 20.98
C GLU A 17 -3.22 -6.82 21.89
N ASN A 18 -2.27 -7.75 21.81
CA ASN A 18 -1.03 -7.75 22.61
C ASN A 18 0.16 -7.15 21.84
N MET A 19 -0.02 -6.85 20.55
CA MET A 19 0.99 -6.22 19.72
C MET A 19 1.11 -4.72 20.01
N SER A 20 2.33 -4.21 19.97
CA SER A 20 2.59 -2.78 19.86
C SER A 20 2.01 -2.21 18.57
N GLN A 21 1.92 -0.88 18.51
CA GLN A 21 1.38 -0.19 17.34
C GLN A 21 2.18 -0.44 16.06
N GLU A 22 3.49 -0.60 16.18
CA GLU A 22 4.34 -0.89 15.03
C GLU A 22 4.12 -2.33 14.53
N GLU A 23 4.04 -3.28 15.46
CA GLU A 23 3.86 -4.70 15.16
C GLU A 23 2.55 -4.97 14.44
N TYR A 24 1.41 -4.50 14.95
CA TYR A 24 0.13 -4.77 14.28
C TYR A 24 0.03 -4.05 12.93
N ARG A 25 0.70 -2.90 12.76
CA ARG A 25 0.74 -2.19 11.47
C ARG A 25 1.50 -3.00 10.44
N LYS A 26 2.65 -3.52 10.84
CA LYS A 26 3.46 -4.40 10.01
C LYS A 26 2.70 -5.69 9.67
N ALA A 27 2.08 -6.33 10.66
CA ALA A 27 1.32 -7.56 10.46
C ALA A 27 0.16 -7.39 9.48
N ALA A 28 -0.58 -6.27 9.53
CA ALA A 28 -1.63 -5.98 8.55
C ALA A 28 -1.08 -5.88 7.12
N VAL A 29 0.03 -5.15 6.93
CA VAL A 29 0.67 -4.99 5.61
C VAL A 29 1.19 -6.34 5.10
N ASP A 30 1.82 -7.12 5.97
CA ASP A 30 2.36 -8.44 5.61
C ASP A 30 1.24 -9.41 5.24
N ALA A 31 0.11 -9.40 5.96
CA ALA A 31 -1.05 -10.21 5.64
C ALA A 31 -1.64 -9.88 4.26
N VAL A 32 -1.76 -8.59 3.90
CA VAL A 32 -2.16 -8.17 2.55
C VAL A 32 -1.17 -8.67 1.49
N LYS A 33 0.13 -8.49 1.73
CA LYS A 33 1.17 -8.96 0.81
C LYS A 33 1.15 -10.49 0.63
N GLN A 34 0.90 -11.23 1.71
CA GLN A 34 0.80 -12.68 1.65
C GLN A 34 -0.42 -13.12 0.85
N LEU A 35 -1.60 -12.53 1.11
CA LEU A 35 -2.81 -12.82 0.35
C LEU A 35 -2.62 -12.57 -1.15
N SER A 36 -2.00 -11.45 -1.54
CA SER A 36 -1.70 -11.16 -2.95
C SER A 36 -0.84 -12.26 -3.60
N LYS A 37 0.14 -12.81 -2.88
CA LYS A 37 0.97 -13.93 -3.37
C LYS A 37 0.16 -15.21 -3.48
N ASP A 38 -0.67 -15.51 -2.48
CA ASP A 38 -1.49 -16.73 -2.43
C ASP A 38 -2.47 -16.82 -3.60
N VAL A 39 -2.94 -15.68 -4.12
CA VAL A 39 -3.82 -15.59 -5.29
C VAL A 39 -3.10 -15.28 -6.61
N GLY A 40 -1.76 -15.25 -6.61
CA GLY A 40 -0.95 -15.15 -7.83
C GLY A 40 -0.81 -13.73 -8.42
N ILE A 41 -0.98 -12.68 -7.63
CA ILE A 41 -0.75 -11.30 -8.08
C ILE A 41 0.76 -11.00 -8.10
N PRO A 42 1.31 -10.42 -9.19
CA PRO A 42 2.69 -9.97 -9.25
C PRO A 42 3.04 -9.00 -8.12
N THR A 43 4.26 -9.10 -7.58
CA THR A 43 4.69 -8.28 -6.42
C THR A 43 5.26 -6.92 -6.80
N ASP A 44 5.46 -6.67 -8.09
CA ASP A 44 5.99 -5.43 -8.65
C ASP A 44 5.29 -5.08 -9.96
N LEU A 45 5.61 -3.92 -10.51
CA LEU A 45 5.00 -3.37 -11.72
C LEU A 45 5.94 -3.44 -12.94
N LYS A 46 7.10 -4.09 -12.85
CA LYS A 46 8.15 -4.04 -13.89
C LYS A 46 7.69 -4.50 -15.27
N ASP A 47 6.80 -5.50 -15.28
CA ASP A 47 6.27 -6.08 -16.52
C ASP A 47 5.03 -5.34 -17.05
N ILE A 48 4.53 -4.34 -16.30
CA ILE A 48 3.24 -3.66 -16.56
C ILE A 48 3.43 -2.16 -16.79
N VAL A 49 4.34 -1.52 -16.05
CA VAL A 49 4.58 -0.08 -16.06
C VAL A 49 5.98 0.21 -16.58
N LYS A 50 6.08 1.16 -17.51
CA LYS A 50 7.36 1.67 -18.00
C LYS A 50 7.81 2.85 -17.16
N LYS A 51 9.12 2.95 -16.91
CA LYS A 51 9.69 4.02 -16.09
C LYS A 51 9.40 5.41 -16.67
N GLU A 52 9.35 5.53 -17.99
CA GLU A 52 9.09 6.79 -18.68
C GLU A 52 7.67 7.30 -18.46
N ASP A 53 6.72 6.43 -18.09
CA ASP A 53 5.32 6.79 -17.86
C ASP A 53 5.05 7.28 -16.43
N ILE A 54 5.98 7.07 -15.47
CA ILE A 54 5.79 7.45 -14.06
C ILE A 54 5.43 8.93 -13.88
N PRO A 55 6.08 9.91 -14.54
CA PRO A 55 5.73 11.31 -14.35
C PRO A 55 4.26 11.61 -14.70
N PHE A 56 3.75 10.99 -15.77
CA PHE A 56 2.35 11.12 -16.16
C PHE A 56 1.42 10.42 -15.16
N LEU A 57 1.73 9.19 -14.77
CA LEU A 57 0.92 8.40 -13.83
C LEU A 57 0.84 9.06 -12.45
N ALA A 58 1.95 9.63 -11.96
CA ALA A 58 1.99 10.30 -10.67
C ALA A 58 1.15 11.59 -10.65
N GLN A 59 1.23 12.39 -11.72
CA GLN A 59 0.38 13.58 -11.85
C GLN A 59 -1.10 13.19 -11.97
N SER A 60 -1.42 12.20 -12.82
CA SER A 60 -2.79 11.72 -12.99
C SER A 60 -3.38 11.19 -11.68
N ALA A 61 -2.60 10.48 -10.86
CA ALA A 61 -3.04 10.00 -9.56
C ALA A 61 -3.17 11.13 -8.52
N TYR A 62 -2.40 12.20 -8.65
CA TYR A 62 -2.53 13.38 -7.80
C TYR A 62 -3.82 14.17 -8.09
N ASP A 63 -4.21 14.23 -9.36
CA ASP A 63 -5.41 14.93 -9.82
C ASP A 63 -6.68 14.07 -9.69
N ASP A 64 -6.55 12.80 -9.30
CA ASP A 64 -7.66 11.85 -9.20
C ASP A 64 -8.67 12.23 -8.10
N ALA A 65 -9.96 12.07 -8.41
CA ALA A 65 -11.06 12.44 -7.53
C ALA A 65 -11.10 11.62 -6.23
N CYS A 66 -10.45 10.45 -6.17
CA CYS A 66 -10.36 9.64 -4.96
C CYS A 66 -9.23 10.11 -4.02
N ARG A 67 -8.21 10.84 -4.52
CA ARG A 67 -7.05 11.28 -3.71
C ARG A 67 -7.46 12.02 -2.42
N PRO A 68 -8.46 12.93 -2.41
CA PRO A 68 -8.87 13.62 -1.17
C PRO A 68 -9.33 12.68 -0.05
N GLY A 69 -9.71 11.43 -0.35
CA GLY A 69 -10.06 10.42 0.64
C GLY A 69 -8.86 9.74 1.32
N ASN A 70 -7.63 9.95 0.82
CA ASN A 70 -6.44 9.35 1.42
C ASN A 70 -6.15 10.02 2.79
N PRO A 71 -5.98 9.26 3.88
CA PRO A 71 -5.79 9.83 5.22
C PRO A 71 -4.45 10.56 5.42
N LYS A 72 -3.53 10.43 4.46
CA LYS A 72 -2.28 11.18 4.39
C LYS A 72 -2.36 12.15 3.22
N GLU A 73 -2.07 13.43 3.44
CA GLU A 73 -1.88 14.35 2.34
C GLU A 73 -0.64 13.94 1.53
N THR A 74 -0.82 13.83 0.22
CA THR A 74 0.22 13.39 -0.72
C THR A 74 0.64 14.55 -1.61
N SER A 75 1.84 14.43 -2.17
CA SER A 75 2.34 15.23 -3.27
C SER A 75 2.59 14.36 -4.52
N VAL A 76 2.78 14.99 -5.69
CA VAL A 76 3.23 14.29 -6.91
C VAL A 76 4.58 13.58 -6.66
N GLU A 77 5.45 14.15 -5.82
CA GLU A 77 6.73 13.54 -5.44
C GLU A 77 6.53 12.28 -4.59
N ASP A 78 5.63 12.30 -3.60
CA ASP A 78 5.30 11.11 -2.80
C ASP A 78 4.80 9.95 -3.68
N ILE A 79 3.93 10.27 -4.65
CA ILE A 79 3.34 9.28 -5.55
C ILE A 79 4.38 8.75 -6.54
N THR A 80 5.24 9.63 -7.06
CA THR A 80 6.38 9.23 -7.91
C THR A 80 7.26 8.20 -7.20
N LYS A 81 7.67 8.50 -5.95
CA LYS A 81 8.49 7.59 -5.13
C LYS A 81 7.78 6.25 -4.87
N LEU A 82 6.45 6.28 -4.73
CA LEU A 82 5.67 5.04 -4.55
C LEU A 82 5.70 4.18 -5.82
N TYR A 83 5.49 4.74 -7.00
CA TYR A 83 5.64 4.02 -8.27
C TYR A 83 7.05 3.47 -8.45
N GLU A 84 8.07 4.29 -8.19
CA GLU A 84 9.48 3.86 -8.29
C GLU A 84 9.83 2.72 -7.32
N SER A 85 9.20 2.67 -6.14
CA SER A 85 9.41 1.59 -5.17
C SER A 85 8.83 0.23 -5.60
N LEU A 86 8.01 0.24 -6.66
CA LEU A 86 7.36 -0.94 -7.25
C LEU A 86 7.94 -1.29 -8.63
N LEU A 87 8.98 -0.59 -9.09
CA LEU A 87 9.78 -0.97 -10.26
C LEU A 87 11.06 -1.71 -9.84
#